data_AF-A0AAF0J3T2-F1
#
_entry.id   AF-A0AAF0J3T2-F1
#
_cell.length_a   1.000
_cell.length_b   1.000
_cell.length_c   1.000
_cell.angle_alpha   90.00
_cell.angle_beta   90.00
_cell.angle_gamma   90.00
#
_symmetry.space_group_name_H-M   'P 1'
#
loop_
_entity.id
_entity.type
_entity.pdbx_description
1 polymer ?
#
loop_
_entity_poly.entity_id
_entity_poly.type
_entity_poly.pdbx_seq_one_letter_code
_entity_poly.pdbx_strand_id
1 'polypeptide(L)'
;MSYIVSSTSTEERLPSLSLYRTFAGLALVIGPLLSVVLTLFTFYIGKFAVSPENAPSFVSSAIALLVALVTAIFVQEKKASKYNIFSIAKNHSNEVKTGSSKDWAIPLYLLVLLFFSAFLMSNIFYLMSYLLRSSSYWNYDLTLISGLQAIVFFVSLIGSLFADNLRKVIQNLLNKRKEVEELATSDAEKDVSNVDSS
;
A
#
# COMPACT_ATOMS: atom_id res chain seq x y z
N MET A 1 7.37 5.18 -6.70
CA MET A 1 6.67 4.13 -7.47
C MET A 1 6.98 4.18 -8.97
N SER A 2 6.75 5.29 -9.68
CA SER A 2 7.06 5.42 -11.12
C SER A 2 8.53 5.15 -11.44
N TYR A 3 9.45 5.63 -10.59
CA TYR A 3 10.88 5.38 -10.73
C TYR A 3 11.21 3.89 -10.67
N ILE A 4 10.66 3.14 -9.70
CA ILE A 4 10.84 1.70 -9.56
C ILE A 4 10.40 1.01 -10.86
N VAL A 5 9.17 1.29 -11.32
CA VAL A 5 8.65 0.70 -12.57
C VAL A 5 9.52 1.02 -13.79
N SER A 6 10.12 2.22 -13.85
CA SER A 6 11.03 2.61 -14.93
C SER A 6 12.43 2.02 -14.82
N SER A 7 12.88 1.66 -13.61
CA SER A 7 14.26 1.24 -13.35
C SER A 7 14.45 -0.27 -13.18
N THR A 8 13.38 -1.04 -12.97
CA THR A 8 13.43 -2.52 -12.88
C THR A 8 12.81 -3.19 -14.11
N SER A 9 13.38 -4.35 -14.46
CA SER A 9 12.86 -5.26 -15.48
C SER A 9 11.48 -5.78 -15.10
N THR A 10 10.68 -6.22 -16.08
CA THR A 10 9.29 -6.65 -15.86
C THR A 10 9.15 -7.75 -14.81
N GLU A 11 10.15 -8.63 -14.69
CA GLU A 11 10.19 -9.73 -13.72
C GLU A 11 10.50 -9.27 -12.29
N GLU A 12 11.33 -8.23 -12.12
CA GLU A 12 11.74 -7.72 -10.80
C GLU A 12 10.81 -6.63 -10.24
N ARG A 13 9.86 -6.13 -11.03
CA ARG A 13 8.95 -5.04 -10.62
C ARG A 13 8.06 -5.41 -9.45
N LEU A 14 7.39 -6.56 -9.51
CA LEU A 14 6.48 -7.01 -8.45
C LEU A 14 7.19 -7.24 -7.11
N PRO A 15 8.33 -7.96 -7.02
CA PRO A 15 9.04 -8.11 -5.75
C PRO A 15 9.59 -6.78 -5.22
N SER A 16 10.10 -5.90 -6.10
CA SER A 16 10.59 -4.58 -5.69
C SER A 16 9.49 -3.68 -5.13
N LEU A 17 8.29 -3.71 -5.73
CA LEU A 17 7.12 -2.98 -5.25
C LEU A 17 6.61 -3.53 -3.90
N SER A 18 6.65 -4.85 -3.72
CA SER A 18 6.29 -5.49 -2.45
C SER A 18 7.25 -5.09 -1.33
N LEU A 19 8.57 -5.12 -1.57
CA LEU A 19 9.57 -4.66 -0.60
C LEU A 19 9.37 -3.19 -0.22
N TYR A 20 9.16 -2.31 -1.21
CA TYR A 20 8.87 -0.90 -0.94
C TYR A 20 7.63 -0.73 -0.04
N ARG A 21 6.56 -1.49 -0.29
CA ARG A 21 5.34 -1.46 0.53
C ARG A 21 5.60 -1.93 1.96
N THR A 22 6.39 -2.99 2.14
CA THR A 22 6.74 -3.52 3.47
C THR A 22 7.56 -2.51 4.26
N PHE A 23 8.57 -1.86 3.65
CA PHE A 23 9.34 -0.81 4.31
C PHE A 23 8.48 0.42 4.66
N ALA A 24 7.59 0.83 3.76
CA ALA A 24 6.63 1.89 4.04
C ALA A 24 5.71 1.53 5.22
N GLY A 25 5.25 0.29 5.28
CA GLY A 25 4.44 -0.22 6.39
C GLY A 25 5.20 -0.27 7.72
N LEU A 26 6.47 -0.69 7.72
CA LEU A 26 7.33 -0.63 8.91
C LEU A 26 7.54 0.81 9.39
N ALA A 27 7.76 1.75 8.46
CA ALA A 27 7.89 3.17 8.82
C ALA A 27 6.61 3.74 9.46
N LEU A 28 5.42 3.30 9.02
CA LEU A 28 4.14 3.68 9.63
C LEU A 28 3.99 3.16 11.06
N VAL A 29 4.60 2.02 11.40
CA VAL A 29 4.62 1.50 12.78
C VAL A 29 5.66 2.23 13.63
N ILE A 30 6.86 2.46 13.09
CA ILE A 30 7.97 3.12 13.79
C ILE A 30 7.62 4.59 14.10
N GLY A 31 6.86 5.27 13.25
CA GLY A 31 6.49 6.68 13.43
C GLY A 31 5.85 6.97 14.80
N PRO A 32 4.71 6.34 15.14
CA PRO A 32 4.07 6.51 16.45
C PRO A 32 4.93 6.00 17.62
N LEU A 33 5.72 4.95 17.43
CA LEU A 33 6.68 4.46 18.44
C LEU A 33 7.76 5.50 18.76
N LEU A 34 8.30 6.15 17.74
CA LEU A 34 9.26 7.24 17.91
C LEU A 34 8.61 8.46 18.56
N SER A 35 7.35 8.73 18.22
CA SER A 35 6.55 9.80 18.86
C SER A 35 6.43 9.59 20.37
N VAL A 36 6.23 8.36 20.85
CA VAL A 36 6.19 8.04 22.29
C VAL A 36 7.50 8.38 23.00
N VAL A 37 8.65 8.11 22.39
CA VAL A 37 9.94 8.45 23.00
C VAL A 37 10.15 9.95 22.99
N LEU A 38 9.77 10.63 21.91
CA LEU A 38 9.94 12.07 21.74
C LEU A 38 9.04 12.91 22.66
N THR A 39 7.88 12.40 23.05
CA THR A 39 6.99 13.09 23.99
C THR A 39 7.52 13.11 25.43
N LEU A 40 8.54 12.31 25.74
CA LEU A 40 9.17 12.25 27.08
C LEU A 40 10.24 13.32 27.30
N PHE A 41 10.74 13.96 26.23
CA PHE A 41 11.84 14.91 26.32
C PHE A 41 11.41 16.31 25.87
N THR A 42 11.83 17.32 26.64
CA THR A 42 11.75 18.73 26.26
C THR A 42 13.16 19.23 26.02
N PHE A 43 13.38 19.92 24.90
CA PHE A 43 14.68 20.50 24.58
C PHE A 43 14.54 21.87 23.95
N TYR A 44 15.52 22.73 24.19
CA TYR A 44 15.52 24.11 23.74
C TYR A 44 16.51 24.30 22.59
N ILE A 45 16.05 24.83 21.46
CA ILE A 45 16.89 25.23 20.33
C ILE A 45 16.85 26.76 20.23
N GLY A 46 17.87 27.41 20.78
CA GLY A 46 17.94 28.87 20.84
C GLY A 46 16.76 29.45 21.64
N LYS A 47 15.83 30.13 20.95
CA LYS A 47 14.61 30.71 21.54
C LYS A 47 13.36 29.82 21.41
N PHE A 48 13.46 28.70 20.70
CA PHE A 48 12.33 27.79 20.47
C PHE A 48 12.37 26.63 21.47
N ALA A 49 11.30 26.49 22.24
CA ALA A 49 11.08 25.32 23.09
C ALA A 49 10.42 24.22 22.24
N VAL A 50 11.11 23.09 22.12
CA VAL A 50 10.52 21.87 21.56
C VAL A 50 9.86 21.12 22.70
N SER A 51 8.53 21.19 22.72
CA SER A 51 7.64 20.55 23.68
C SER A 51 7.15 19.19 23.15
N PRO A 52 6.51 18.36 23.99
CA PRO A 52 6.00 17.05 23.56
C PRO A 52 5.00 17.13 22.40
N GLU A 53 4.34 18.27 22.22
CA GLU A 53 3.34 18.48 21.17
C GLU A 53 3.96 18.73 19.79
N ASN A 54 5.16 19.32 19.72
CA ASN A 54 5.83 19.67 18.46
C ASN A 54 7.08 18.84 18.17
N ALA A 55 7.62 18.12 19.17
CA ALA A 55 8.79 17.26 19.02
C ALA A 55 8.63 16.19 17.90
N PRO A 56 7.50 15.47 17.79
CA PRO A 56 7.34 14.46 16.74
C PRO A 56 7.36 15.05 15.32
N SER A 57 6.69 16.20 15.13
CA SER A 57 6.66 16.90 13.84
C SER A 57 8.01 17.50 13.46
N PHE A 58 8.73 18.05 14.45
CA PHE A 58 10.07 18.59 14.24
C PHE A 58 11.04 17.49 13.78
N VAL A 59 11.10 16.37 14.50
CA VAL A 59 11.98 15.25 14.14
C VAL A 59 11.59 14.62 12.80
N SER A 60 10.29 14.44 12.52
CA SER A 60 9.87 13.89 11.23
C SER A 60 10.25 14.79 10.05
N SER A 61 10.18 16.11 10.22
CA SER A 61 10.59 17.07 9.19
C SER A 61 12.10 17.02 8.91
N ALA A 62 12.92 16.84 9.94
CA ALA A 62 14.37 16.68 9.80
C ALA A 62 14.73 15.38 9.06
N ILE A 63 14.07 14.27 9.41
CA ILE A 63 14.22 12.98 8.71
C ILE A 63 13.78 13.11 7.25
N ALA A 64 12.64 13.74 6.98
CA ALA A 64 12.13 13.94 5.64
C ALA A 64 13.10 14.77 4.78
N LEU A 65 13.68 15.82 5.34
CA LEU A 65 14.69 16.64 4.67
C LEU A 65 15.97 15.84 4.37
N LEU A 66 16.43 15.02 5.32
CA LEU A 66 17.58 14.14 5.10
C LEU A 66 17.33 13.14 3.98
N VAL A 67 16.17 12.47 3.99
CA VAL A 67 15.77 11.54 2.92
C VAL A 67 15.67 12.25 1.58
N ALA A 68 15.13 13.47 1.53
CA ALA A 68 15.05 14.27 0.32
C ALA A 68 16.43 14.62 -0.23
N LEU A 69 17.37 15.03 0.63
CA LEU A 69 18.76 15.33 0.23
C LEU A 69 19.48 14.10 -0.30
N VAL A 70 19.41 12.99 0.44
CA VAL A 70 19.99 11.71 0.02
C VAL A 70 19.41 11.29 -1.33
N THR A 71 18.09 11.33 -1.49
CA THR A 71 17.42 10.99 -2.74
C THR A 71 17.86 11.92 -3.88
N ALA A 72 17.97 13.22 -3.63
CA ALA A 72 18.40 14.19 -4.63
C ALA A 72 19.84 13.92 -5.12
N ILE A 73 20.74 13.50 -4.23
CA ILE A 73 22.12 13.14 -4.57
C ILE A 73 22.14 11.85 -5.41
N PHE A 74 21.46 10.79 -4.98
CA PHE A 74 21.51 9.49 -5.66
C PHE A 74 20.71 9.44 -6.96
N VAL A 75 19.64 10.24 -7.10
CA VAL A 75 18.82 10.26 -8.32
C VAL A 75 19.50 11.04 -9.46
N GLN A 76 20.41 11.97 -9.15
CA GLN A 76 21.12 12.77 -10.18
C GLN A 76 21.95 11.92 -11.16
N GLU A 77 22.46 10.76 -10.72
CA GLU A 77 23.28 9.90 -11.58
C GLU A 77 22.48 9.15 -12.65
N LYS A 78 21.18 8.91 -12.42
CA LYS A 78 20.31 8.28 -13.43
C LYS A 78 19.55 9.37 -14.17
N LYS A 79 20.13 9.87 -15.27
CA LYS A 79 19.42 10.69 -16.26
C LYS A 79 18.17 9.94 -16.73
N ALA A 80 17.03 10.21 -16.09
CA ALA A 80 15.73 9.84 -16.63
C ALA A 80 15.65 10.49 -18.01
N SER A 81 15.51 9.68 -19.07
CA SER A 81 15.31 10.21 -20.41
C SER A 81 14.13 11.19 -20.36
N LYS A 82 14.27 12.34 -21.04
CA LYS A 82 13.23 13.37 -21.15
C LYS A 82 11.99 12.77 -21.81
N TYR A 83 11.16 12.11 -21.02
CA TYR A 83 9.87 11.60 -21.46
C TYR A 83 8.85 12.71 -21.26
N ASN A 84 8.31 13.22 -22.37
CA ASN A 84 7.19 14.14 -22.32
C ASN A 84 5.96 13.39 -21.81
N ILE A 85 5.58 13.65 -20.56
CA ILE A 85 4.40 13.06 -19.91
C ILE A 85 3.14 13.34 -20.76
N PHE A 86 3.10 14.51 -21.40
CA PHE A 86 2.03 14.91 -22.31
C PHE A 86 2.00 14.14 -23.63
N SER A 87 3.14 13.68 -24.17
CA SER A 87 3.13 12.86 -25.39
C SER A 87 2.69 11.43 -25.09
N ILE A 88 3.00 10.90 -23.91
CA ILE A 88 2.48 9.60 -23.45
C ILE A 88 0.97 9.70 -23.22
N ALA A 89 0.49 10.74 -22.53
CA ALA A 89 -0.95 10.96 -22.32
C ALA A 89 -1.71 11.13 -23.65
N LYS A 90 -1.11 11.82 -24.63
CA LYS A 90 -1.70 12.01 -25.97
C LYS A 90 -1.68 10.73 -26.80
N ASN A 91 -0.59 9.96 -26.76
CA ASN A 91 -0.49 8.68 -27.47
C ASN A 91 -1.44 7.64 -26.87
N HIS A 92 -1.55 7.57 -25.54
CA HIS A 92 -2.57 6.77 -24.86
C HIS A 92 -3.96 7.27 -25.26
N SER A 93 -4.26 8.58 -25.17
CA SER A 93 -5.57 9.11 -25.58
C SER A 93 -5.95 8.78 -27.03
N ASN A 94 -4.98 8.59 -27.93
CA ASN A 94 -5.22 8.15 -29.29
C ASN A 94 -5.42 6.63 -29.39
N GLU A 95 -4.61 5.80 -28.71
CA GLU A 95 -4.87 4.35 -28.56
C GLU A 95 -6.27 4.07 -28.01
N VAL A 96 -6.74 4.96 -27.13
CA VAL A 96 -8.01 4.90 -26.40
C VAL A 96 -9.21 5.26 -27.27
N LYS A 97 -9.00 6.03 -28.34
CA LYS A 97 -10.03 6.28 -29.35
C LYS A 97 -10.16 5.12 -30.35
N THR A 98 -9.13 4.29 -30.49
CA THR A 98 -9.08 3.13 -31.40
C THR A 98 -9.32 1.77 -30.72
N GLY A 99 -9.10 1.68 -29.40
CA GLY A 99 -9.27 0.45 -28.62
C GLY A 99 -10.66 0.31 -28.00
N SER A 100 -11.12 -0.94 -27.87
CA SER A 100 -12.41 -1.31 -27.27
C SER A 100 -12.58 -0.68 -25.88
N SER A 101 -13.69 0.03 -25.64
CA SER A 101 -13.95 0.82 -24.41
C SER A 101 -13.90 0.03 -23.09
N LYS A 102 -13.83 -1.31 -23.16
CA LYS A 102 -13.75 -2.22 -22.01
C LYS A 102 -12.44 -2.12 -21.23
N ASP A 103 -11.33 -1.72 -21.86
CA ASP A 103 -10.02 -1.72 -21.19
C ASP A 103 -9.86 -0.61 -20.14
N TRP A 104 -10.72 0.42 -20.16
CA TRP A 104 -10.75 1.49 -19.14
C TRP A 104 -11.54 1.16 -17.90
N ALA A 105 -12.50 0.24 -18.01
CA ALA A 105 -13.37 -0.09 -16.90
C ALA A 105 -12.58 -0.67 -15.72
N ILE A 106 -11.55 -1.47 -16.01
CA ILE A 106 -10.71 -2.11 -14.99
C ILE A 106 -9.89 -1.09 -14.18
N PRO A 107 -9.05 -0.22 -14.77
CA PRO A 107 -8.30 0.77 -14.00
C PRO A 107 -9.20 1.81 -13.32
N LEU A 108 -10.32 2.20 -13.96
CA LEU A 108 -11.28 3.12 -13.34
C LEU A 108 -11.95 2.48 -12.11
N TYR A 109 -12.39 1.22 -12.23
CA TYR A 109 -12.95 0.46 -11.12
C TYR A 109 -11.94 0.30 -9.98
N LEU A 110 -10.68 -0.04 -10.29
CA LEU A 110 -9.61 -0.12 -9.30
C LEU A 110 -9.36 1.22 -8.61
N LEU A 111 -9.41 2.33 -9.34
CA LEU A 111 -9.19 3.67 -8.79
C LEU A 111 -10.33 4.09 -7.85
N VAL A 112 -11.58 3.79 -8.22
CA VAL A 112 -12.74 4.00 -7.34
C VAL A 112 -12.64 3.13 -6.09
N LEU A 113 -12.27 1.86 -6.25
CA LEU A 113 -12.14 0.93 -5.12
C LEU A 113 -11.01 1.37 -4.18
N LEU A 114 -9.89 1.84 -4.73
CA LEU A 114 -8.77 2.42 -3.98
C LEU A 114 -9.23 3.68 -3.22
N PHE A 115 -10.02 4.54 -3.86
CA PHE A 115 -10.55 5.75 -3.24
C PHE A 115 -11.45 5.42 -2.04
N PHE A 116 -12.41 4.51 -2.20
CA PHE A 116 -13.28 4.10 -1.09
C PHE A 116 -12.49 3.45 0.05
N SER A 117 -11.50 2.61 -0.28
CA SER A 117 -10.63 2.00 0.72
C SER A 117 -9.82 3.05 1.50
N ALA A 118 -9.20 4.00 0.79
CA ALA A 118 -8.45 5.09 1.42
C ALA A 118 -9.34 6.02 2.25
N PHE A 119 -10.55 6.32 1.75
CA PHE A 119 -11.52 7.14 2.46
C PHE A 119 -11.97 6.48 3.77
N LEU A 120 -12.36 5.20 3.74
CA LEU A 120 -12.73 4.46 4.95
C LEU A 120 -11.57 4.43 5.95
N MET A 121 -10.36 4.14 5.47
CA MET A 121 -9.17 4.10 6.32
C MET A 121 -8.88 5.46 6.98
N SER A 122 -9.01 6.56 6.23
CA SER A 122 -8.84 7.91 6.77
C SER A 122 -9.87 8.25 7.83
N ASN A 123 -11.13 7.84 7.65
CA ASN A 123 -12.18 8.04 8.65
C ASN A 123 -11.91 7.24 9.91
N ILE A 124 -11.43 6.00 9.80
CA ILE A 124 -11.04 5.18 10.95
C ILE A 124 -9.92 5.87 11.74
N PHE A 125 -8.88 6.38 11.08
CA PHE A 125 -7.78 7.07 11.77
C PHE A 125 -8.21 8.37 12.42
N TYR A 126 -9.04 9.16 11.72
CA TYR A 126 -9.58 10.40 12.27
C TYR A 126 -10.45 10.13 13.50
N LEU A 127 -11.39 9.20 13.38
CA LEU A 127 -12.31 8.83 14.46
C LEU A 127 -11.55 8.24 15.66
N MET A 128 -10.55 7.39 15.40
CA MET A 128 -9.71 6.83 16.46
C MET A 128 -8.96 7.94 17.20
N SER A 129 -8.32 8.85 16.49
CA SER A 129 -7.59 9.98 17.09
C SER A 129 -8.53 10.92 17.85
N TYR A 130 -9.73 11.16 17.32
CA TYR A 130 -10.74 12.03 17.94
C TYR A 130 -11.34 11.41 19.21
N LEU A 131 -11.74 10.14 19.17
CA LEU A 131 -12.32 9.43 20.32
C LEU A 131 -11.33 9.25 21.46
N LEU A 132 -10.06 9.03 21.15
CA LEU A 132 -8.98 8.86 22.14
C LEU A 132 -8.57 10.17 22.80
N ARG A 133 -8.80 11.31 22.15
CA ARG A 133 -8.43 12.65 22.66
C ARG A 133 -9.60 13.39 23.28
N SER A 134 -10.83 12.97 23.02
CA SER A 134 -12.03 13.63 23.53
C SER A 134 -12.22 13.34 25.03
N SER A 135 -12.18 14.42 25.83
CA SER A 135 -12.37 14.39 27.29
C SER A 135 -13.69 13.76 27.76
N SER A 136 -14.68 13.61 26.86
CA SER A 136 -15.99 13.03 27.19
C SER A 136 -16.00 11.51 27.25
N TYR A 137 -14.98 10.82 26.71
CA TYR A 137 -15.01 9.36 26.59
C TYR A 137 -13.81 8.71 27.26
N TRP A 138 -12.60 9.10 26.86
CA TRP A 138 -11.38 8.51 27.38
C TRP A 138 -10.28 9.57 27.36
N ASN A 139 -9.99 10.19 28.51
CA ASN A 139 -8.96 11.23 28.63
C ASN A 139 -7.56 10.58 28.65
N TYR A 140 -7.15 10.00 27.53
CA TYR A 140 -5.87 9.31 27.41
C TYR A 140 -4.74 10.26 27.05
N ASP A 141 -3.59 10.05 27.69
CA ASP A 141 -2.37 10.81 27.42
C ASP A 141 -1.84 10.50 25.99
N LEU A 142 -1.17 11.48 25.37
CA LEU A 142 -0.66 11.43 23.99
C LEU A 142 0.19 10.19 23.70
N THR A 143 0.91 9.72 24.72
CA THR A 143 1.72 8.50 24.70
C THR A 143 0.88 7.24 24.44
N LEU A 144 -0.30 7.14 25.06
CA LEU A 144 -1.17 5.97 24.97
C LEU A 144 -1.91 5.94 23.63
N ILE A 145 -2.28 7.12 23.11
CA ILE A 145 -2.83 7.30 21.77
C ILE A 145 -1.82 6.83 20.71
N SER A 146 -0.57 7.27 20.83
CA SER A 146 0.51 6.91 19.91
C SER A 146 0.84 5.41 19.96
N GLY A 147 0.81 4.81 21.17
CA GLY A 147 0.99 3.36 21.36
C GLY A 147 -0.13 2.53 20.73
N LEU A 148 -1.40 2.93 20.92
CA LEU A 148 -2.54 2.23 20.32
C LEU A 148 -2.50 2.34 18.78
N GLN A 149 -2.14 3.51 18.26
CA GLN A 149 -1.97 3.71 16.82
C GLN A 149 -0.86 2.82 16.25
N ALA A 150 0.26 2.65 16.96
CA ALA A 150 1.33 1.71 16.56
C ALA A 150 0.82 0.26 16.47
N ILE A 151 0.02 -0.19 17.44
CA ILE A 151 -0.57 -1.53 17.45
C ILE A 151 -1.48 -1.73 16.24
N VAL A 152 -2.35 -0.75 15.94
CA VAL A 152 -3.27 -0.83 14.80
C VAL A 152 -2.50 -0.90 13.47
N PHE A 153 -1.44 -0.11 13.33
CA PHE A 153 -0.57 -0.19 12.14
C PHE A 153 0.16 -1.53 12.05
N PHE A 154 0.60 -2.08 13.18
CA PHE A 154 1.30 -3.37 13.21
C PHE A 154 0.39 -4.52 12.80
N VAL A 155 -0.85 -4.56 13.33
CA VAL A 155 -1.87 -5.55 12.91
C VAL A 155 -2.21 -5.38 11.43
N SER A 156 -2.32 -4.14 10.96
CA SER A 156 -2.58 -3.84 9.54
C SER A 156 -1.44 -4.32 8.63
N LEU A 157 -0.18 -4.19 9.09
CA LEU A 157 0.99 -4.69 8.37
C LEU A 157 0.99 -6.22 8.30
N ILE A 158 0.72 -6.91 9.42
CA ILE A 158 0.60 -8.37 9.46
C ILE A 158 -0.52 -8.84 8.52
N GLY A 159 -1.69 -8.21 8.58
CA GLY A 159 -2.80 -8.51 7.67
C GLY A 159 -2.42 -8.32 6.19
N SER A 160 -1.67 -7.26 5.89
CA SER A 160 -1.16 -7.02 4.54
C SER A 160 -0.17 -8.08 4.07
N LEU A 161 0.70 -8.59 4.95
CA LEU A 161 1.65 -9.66 4.62
C LEU A 161 0.94 -11.01 4.45
N PHE A 162 -0.11 -11.25 5.25
CA PHE A 162 -0.90 -12.47 5.17
C PHE A 162 -1.78 -12.54 3.93
N ALA A 163 -2.19 -11.39 3.39
CA ALA A 163 -3.00 -11.30 2.17
C ALA A 163 -2.33 -11.98 0.96
N ASP A 164 -0.99 -11.94 0.86
CA ASP A 164 -0.25 -12.62 -0.21
C ASP A 164 -0.34 -14.15 -0.09
N ASN A 165 -0.30 -14.67 1.14
CA ASN A 165 -0.50 -16.10 1.40
C ASN A 165 -1.96 -16.52 1.15
N LEU A 166 -2.92 -15.68 1.55
CA LEU A 166 -4.34 -15.93 1.30
C LEU A 166 -4.64 -15.98 -0.20
N ARG A 167 -4.03 -15.08 -0.99
CA ARG A 167 -4.17 -15.09 -2.45
C ARG A 167 -3.64 -16.39 -3.06
N LYS A 168 -2.48 -16.88 -2.61
CA LYS A 168 -1.93 -18.16 -3.07
C LYS A 168 -2.85 -19.34 -2.72
N VAL A 169 -3.41 -19.34 -1.51
CA VAL A 169 -4.39 -20.36 -1.08
C VAL A 169 -5.64 -20.34 -1.96
N ILE A 170 -6.21 -19.15 -2.21
CA ILE A 170 -7.40 -19.00 -3.07
C ILE A 170 -7.11 -19.46 -4.51
N GLN A 171 -5.94 -19.11 -5.05
CA GLN A 171 -5.54 -19.55 -6.39
C GLN A 171 -5.37 -21.07 -6.47
N ASN A 172 -4.75 -21.69 -5.46
CA ASN A 172 -4.61 -23.15 -5.40
C ASN A 172 -5.97 -23.86 -5.31
N LEU A 173 -6.92 -23.30 -4.55
CA LEU A 173 -8.28 -23.84 -4.46
C LEU A 173 -9.04 -23.69 -5.79
N LEU A 174 -8.91 -22.55 -6.47
CA LEU A 174 -9.53 -22.34 -7.78
C LEU A 174 -8.94 -23.25 -8.86
N ASN A 175 -7.62 -23.45 -8.87
CA ASN A 175 -6.97 -24.36 -9.80
C ASN A 175 -7.39 -25.81 -9.52
N LYS A 176 -7.42 -26.22 -8.25
CA LYS A 176 -7.92 -27.54 -7.85
C LYS A 176 -9.39 -27.76 -8.23
N ARG A 177 -10.23 -26.72 -8.15
CA ARG A 177 -11.64 -26.79 -8.60
C ARG A 177 -11.75 -26.98 -10.11
N LYS A 178 -10.91 -26.29 -10.89
CA LYS A 178 -10.87 -26.46 -12.35
C LYS A 178 -10.39 -27.84 -12.77
N GLU A 179 -9.35 -28.37 -12.13
CA GLU A 179 -8.88 -29.74 -12.38
C GLU A 179 -9.97 -30.78 -12.11
N VAL A 180 -10.74 -30.61 -11.02
CA VAL A 180 -11.87 -31.51 -10.70
C VAL A 180 -13.03 -31.37 -11.69
N GLU A 181 -13.33 -30.15 -12.17
CA GLU A 181 -14.34 -29.94 -13.23
C GLU A 181 -13.91 -30.57 -14.56
N GLU A 182 -12.63 -30.45 -14.95
CA GLU A 182 -12.10 -31.07 -16.17
C GLU A 182 -12.12 -32.62 -16.11
N LEU A 183 -11.76 -33.21 -14.97
CA LEU A 183 -11.85 -34.66 -14.73
C LEU A 183 -13.30 -35.16 -14.80
N ALA A 184 -14.24 -34.45 -14.19
CA ALA A 184 -15.66 -34.80 -14.23
C ALA A 184 -16.26 -34.73 -15.65
N THR A 185 -15.81 -33.77 -16.48
CA THR A 185 -16.22 -33.72 -17.90
C THR A 185 -15.57 -34.81 -18.75
N SER A 186 -14.34 -35.23 -18.43
CA SER A 186 -13.65 -36.33 -19.14
C SER A 186 -14.29 -37.70 -18.88
N ASP A 187 -14.74 -37.94 -17.64
CA ASP A 187 -15.40 -39.20 -17.28
C ASP A 187 -16.83 -39.26 -17.84
N ALA A 188 -17.53 -38.13 -17.89
CA ALA A 188 -18.84 -38.04 -18.55
C ALA A 188 -18.78 -38.30 -20.06
N GLU A 189 -17.69 -37.89 -20.73
CA GLU A 189 -17.50 -38.11 -22.17
C GLU A 189 -17.15 -39.59 -22.48
N LYS A 190 -16.47 -40.29 -21.58
CA LYS A 190 -16.19 -41.73 -21.69
C LYS A 190 -17.44 -42.59 -21.50
N ASP A 191 -18.31 -42.26 -20.55
CA ASP A 191 -19.54 -43.03 -20.32
C ASP A 191 -20.55 -42.90 -21.47
N VAL A 192 -20.62 -41.74 -22.14
CA VAL A 192 -21.47 -41.55 -23.33
C VAL A 192 -20.95 -42.37 -24.53
N SER A 193 -19.63 -42.48 -24.70
CA SER A 193 -19.05 -43.26 -25.80
C SER A 193 -19.24 -44.79 -25.69
N ASN A 194 -19.46 -45.32 -24.49
CA ASN A 194 -19.70 -46.75 -24.27
C ASN A 194 -21.17 -47.16 -24.51
N VAL A 195 -22.12 -46.24 -24.37
CA VAL A 195 -23.56 -46.51 -24.56
C VAL A 195 -23.93 -46.63 -26.05
N ASP A 196 -23.24 -45.92 -26.94
CA ASP A 196 -23.48 -46.01 -28.40
C ASP A 196 -22.82 -47.25 -29.07
N SER A 197 -22.08 -48.07 -28.29
CA SER A 197 -21.36 -49.26 -28.79
C SER A 197 -21.96 -50.60 -28.35
N SER A 198 -23.14 -50.61 -27.72
CA SER A 198 -23.88 -51.83 -27.32
C SER A 198 -25.14 -52.06 -28.15
#